data_AF-A0A259DIY4-F1
#
_entry.id   AF-A0A259DIY4-F1
#
_cell.length_a   1.000
_cell.length_b   1.000
_cell.length_c   1.000
_cell.angle_alpha   90.00
_cell.angle_beta   90.00
_cell.angle_gamma   90.00
#
_symmetry.space_group_name_H-M   'P 1'
#
loop_
_entity.id
_entity.type
_entity.pdbx_description
1 polymer ?
#
loop_
_entity_poly.entity_id
_entity_poly.type
_entity_poly.pdbx_seq_one_letter_code
_entity_poly.pdbx_strand_id
1 'polypeptide(L)'
;MDQTAIIKKIRDARSIWIELGDGKKIQIIRPTELQAYQKFYKKNDTGLMVFSLEFDAVKEFITAWDGFTEADILGQEIGSSDKIDYQPAFFDEVLADRIEWVPIIVGGLIAEIEKAQKKKADSVKK
;
A
#
# COMPACT_ATOMS: atom_id res chain seq x y z
N MET A 1 -18.23 10.40 -21.67
CA MET A 1 -17.62 10.17 -20.34
C MET A 1 -16.20 10.67 -20.39
N ASP A 2 -15.79 11.49 -19.44
CA ASP A 2 -14.41 11.97 -19.32
C ASP A 2 -13.47 10.80 -18.99
N GLN A 3 -12.44 10.61 -19.82
CA GLN A 3 -11.45 9.54 -19.63
C GLN A 3 -10.71 9.68 -18.30
N THR A 4 -10.51 10.92 -17.82
CA THR A 4 -9.89 11.20 -16.52
C THR A 4 -10.74 10.64 -15.38
N ALA A 5 -12.05 10.84 -15.45
CA ALA A 5 -12.99 10.29 -14.48
C ALA A 5 -13.01 8.74 -14.50
N ILE A 6 -12.85 8.11 -15.66
CA ILE A 6 -12.73 6.66 -15.78
C ILE A 6 -11.43 6.17 -15.15
N ILE A 7 -10.30 6.81 -15.45
CA ILE A 7 -9.00 6.47 -14.87
C ILE A 7 -9.06 6.55 -13.35
N LYS A 8 -9.69 7.58 -12.79
CA LYS A 8 -9.91 7.69 -11.35
C LYS A 8 -10.70 6.50 -10.80
N LYS A 9 -11.83 6.15 -11.42
CA LYS A 9 -12.62 4.97 -11.01
C LYS A 9 -11.84 3.66 -11.08
N ILE A 10 -10.97 3.49 -12.09
CA ILE A 10 -10.09 2.32 -12.21
C ILE A 10 -9.06 2.26 -11.08
N ARG A 11 -8.53 3.42 -10.65
CA ARG A 11 -7.60 3.50 -9.51
C ARG A 11 -8.34 3.24 -8.20
N ASP A 12 -9.45 3.94 -7.96
CA ASP A 12 -10.29 3.80 -6.77
C ASP A 12 -10.74 2.33 -6.56
N ALA A 13 -11.09 1.61 -7.64
CA ALA A 13 -11.46 0.19 -7.57
C ALA A 13 -10.33 -0.77 -7.17
N ARG A 14 -9.07 -0.31 -7.17
CA ARG A 14 -7.89 -1.05 -6.69
C ARG A 14 -7.37 -0.51 -5.37
N SER A 15 -7.89 0.62 -4.90
CA SER A 15 -7.47 1.24 -3.66
C SER A 15 -8.22 0.67 -2.48
N ILE A 16 -7.51 0.40 -1.39
CA ILE A 16 -8.08 -0.01 -0.11
C ILE A 16 -7.44 0.76 1.03
N TRP A 17 -8.15 0.88 2.14
CA TRP A 17 -7.61 1.39 3.39
C TRP A 17 -7.16 0.21 4.26
N ILE A 18 -5.96 0.30 4.82
CA ILE A 18 -5.38 -0.63 5.79
C ILE A 18 -5.28 0.09 7.12
N GLU A 19 -5.90 -0.48 8.15
CA GLU A 19 -5.81 0.01 9.53
C GLU A 19 -4.43 -0.30 10.11
N LEU A 20 -3.78 0.70 10.70
CA LEU A 20 -2.48 0.59 11.40
C LEU A 20 -2.65 0.55 12.92
N GLY A 21 -3.85 0.85 13.44
CA GLY A 21 -4.14 0.96 14.88
C GLY A 21 -4.40 2.42 15.29
N ASP A 22 -5.00 2.62 16.47
CA ASP A 22 -5.24 3.95 17.06
C ASP A 22 -5.94 4.96 16.14
N GLY A 23 -6.86 4.47 15.30
CA GLY A 23 -7.58 5.28 14.31
C GLY A 23 -6.75 5.73 13.11
N LYS A 24 -5.50 5.27 12.99
CA LYS A 24 -4.59 5.54 11.88
C LYS A 24 -4.75 4.48 10.81
N LYS A 25 -4.78 4.93 9.55
CA LYS A 25 -4.88 4.06 8.39
C LYS A 25 -4.11 4.63 7.21
N ILE A 26 -3.63 3.74 6.35
CA ILE A 26 -3.04 4.11 5.06
C ILE A 26 -3.90 3.60 3.92
N GLN A 27 -3.88 4.30 2.80
CA GLN A 27 -4.45 3.81 1.56
C GLN A 27 -3.36 3.18 0.73
N ILE A 28 -3.59 1.95 0.28
CA ILE A 28 -2.76 1.31 -0.75
C ILE A 28 -3.56 1.13 -2.02
N ILE A 29 -2.89 1.21 -3.17
CA ILE A 29 -3.44 0.80 -4.46
C ILE A 29 -2.82 -0.53 -4.86
N ARG A 30 -3.67 -1.56 -5.02
CA ARG A 30 -3.21 -2.86 -5.52
C ARG A 30 -2.48 -2.67 -6.87
N PRO A 31 -1.28 -3.23 -7.07
CA PRO A 31 -0.55 -3.17 -8.33
C PRO A 31 -1.40 -3.68 -9.49
N THR A 32 -1.16 -3.15 -10.68
CA THR A 32 -1.60 -3.84 -11.90
C THR A 32 -0.88 -5.17 -12.01
N GLU A 33 -1.41 -6.10 -12.81
CA GLU A 33 -0.74 -7.39 -13.01
C GLU A 33 0.64 -7.23 -13.64
N LEU A 34 0.79 -6.26 -14.54
CA LEU A 34 2.07 -5.94 -15.14
C LEU A 34 3.06 -5.40 -14.08
N GLN A 35 2.61 -4.50 -13.21
CA GLN A 35 3.44 -3.99 -12.11
C GLN A 35 3.86 -5.11 -11.14
N ALA A 36 2.92 -5.98 -10.77
CA ALA A 36 3.20 -7.12 -9.90
C ALA A 36 4.23 -8.07 -10.55
N TYR A 37 4.06 -8.39 -11.84
CA TYR A 37 5.01 -9.20 -12.61
C TYR A 37 6.42 -8.58 -12.63
N GLN A 38 6.51 -7.27 -12.89
CA GLN A 38 7.80 -6.58 -13.03
C GLN A 38 8.52 -6.36 -11.69
N LYS A 39 7.79 -6.08 -10.61
CA LYS A 39 8.37 -5.70 -9.32
C LYS A 39 8.54 -6.87 -8.35
N PHE A 40 7.61 -7.81 -8.36
CA PHE A 40 7.54 -8.85 -7.32
C PHE A 40 7.95 -10.23 -7.81
N TYR A 41 8.09 -10.47 -9.12
CA TYR A 41 8.61 -11.73 -9.60
C TYR A 41 10.09 -11.59 -9.97
N LYS A 42 10.95 -12.29 -9.24
CA LYS A 42 12.41 -12.30 -9.46
C LYS A 42 12.90 -13.74 -9.64
N LYS A 43 14.03 -13.93 -10.32
CA LYS A 43 14.70 -15.24 -10.34
C LYS A 43 15.44 -15.44 -9.03
N ASN A 44 15.25 -16.58 -8.38
CA ASN A 44 16.11 -17.01 -7.28
C ASN A 44 17.45 -17.57 -7.81
N ASP A 45 18.32 -18.02 -6.92
CA ASP A 45 19.65 -18.56 -7.24
C ASP A 45 19.60 -19.80 -8.17
N THR A 46 18.46 -20.50 -8.21
CA THR A 46 18.24 -21.66 -9.09
C THR A 46 17.68 -21.28 -10.46
N GLY A 47 17.45 -19.99 -10.71
CA GLY A 47 16.84 -19.47 -11.95
C GLY A 47 15.32 -19.59 -12.01
N LEU A 48 14.66 -20.05 -10.95
CA LEU A 48 13.21 -20.15 -10.85
C LEU A 48 12.60 -18.78 -10.54
N MET A 49 11.52 -18.44 -11.23
CA MET A 49 10.73 -17.25 -10.92
C MET A 49 9.99 -17.45 -9.60
N VAL A 50 10.29 -16.62 -8.61
CA VAL A 50 9.66 -16.61 -7.29
C VAL A 50 9.01 -15.25 -7.04
N PHE A 51 7.91 -15.26 -6.28
CA PHE A 51 7.29 -14.05 -5.78
C PHE A 51 8.04 -13.57 -4.53
N SER A 52 8.57 -12.36 -4.56
CA SER A 52 9.33 -11.72 -3.50
C SER A 52 8.92 -10.25 -3.38
N LEU A 53 8.52 -9.84 -2.19
CA LEU A 53 8.18 -8.46 -1.86
C LEU A 53 9.30 -7.85 -1.01
N GLU A 54 9.99 -6.89 -1.60
CA GLU A 54 10.85 -5.97 -0.87
C GLU A 54 10.03 -4.74 -0.47
N PHE A 55 10.23 -4.25 0.75
CA PHE A 55 9.40 -3.17 1.27
C PHE A 55 9.54 -1.87 0.49
N ASP A 56 10.71 -1.59 -0.08
CA ASP A 56 10.89 -0.43 -0.98
C ASP A 56 9.91 -0.45 -2.15
N ALA A 57 9.62 -1.63 -2.71
CA ALA A 57 8.65 -1.78 -3.77
C ALA A 57 7.20 -1.67 -3.27
N VAL A 58 6.94 -1.89 -1.97
CA VAL A 58 5.61 -1.73 -1.34
C VAL A 58 5.25 -0.27 -1.16
N LYS A 59 6.21 0.58 -0.76
CA LYS A 59 6.01 2.02 -0.52
C LYS A 59 5.44 2.74 -1.74
N GLU A 60 5.82 2.32 -2.95
CA GLU A 60 5.30 2.87 -4.22
C GLU A 60 3.79 2.70 -4.40
N PHE A 61 3.16 1.80 -3.65
CA PHE A 61 1.73 1.53 -3.72
C PHE A 61 0.94 2.24 -2.62
N ILE A 62 1.58 3.02 -1.75
CA ILE A 62 0.90 3.82 -0.72
C ILE A 62 0.50 5.16 -1.33
N THR A 63 -0.80 5.48 -1.28
CA THR A 63 -1.37 6.63 -2.01
C THR A 63 -1.94 7.72 -1.11
N ALA A 64 -2.25 7.39 0.15
CA ALA A 64 -2.77 8.33 1.14
C ALA A 64 -2.62 7.78 2.56
N TRP A 65 -2.90 8.62 3.55
CA TRP A 65 -3.12 8.23 4.93
C TRP A 65 -4.29 9.02 5.53
N ASP A 66 -4.77 8.63 6.71
CA ASP A 66 -5.76 9.37 7.49
C ASP A 66 -5.62 9.01 8.97
N GLY A 67 -6.02 9.93 9.84
CA GLY A 67 -5.90 9.80 11.30
C GLY A 67 -4.54 10.19 11.89
N PHE A 68 -3.68 10.86 11.12
CA PHE A 68 -2.36 11.32 11.56
C PHE A 68 -2.35 12.80 11.93
N THR A 69 -1.78 13.11 13.09
CA THR A 69 -1.49 14.47 13.55
C THR A 69 0.01 14.69 13.73
N GLU A 70 0.42 15.95 13.87
CA GLU A 70 1.81 16.27 14.17
C GLU A 70 2.26 15.69 15.51
N ALA A 71 1.39 15.69 16.52
CA ALA A 71 1.64 15.10 17.82
C ALA A 71 1.84 13.56 17.78
N ASP A 72 1.26 12.87 16.80
CA ASP A 72 1.49 11.42 16.60
C ASP A 72 2.92 11.12 16.12
N ILE A 73 3.57 12.10 15.50
CA ILE A 73 4.87 11.94 14.83
C ILE A 73 5.98 12.54 15.70
N LEU A 74 5.83 13.80 16.11
CA LEU A 74 6.83 14.53 16.89
C LEU A 74 6.68 14.34 18.41
N GLY A 75 5.59 13.70 18.84
CA GLY A 75 5.21 13.56 20.25
C GLY A 75 4.33 14.72 20.72
N GLN A 76 3.52 14.44 21.74
CA GLN A 76 2.49 15.35 22.28
C GLN A 76 3.07 16.65 22.87
N GLU A 77 4.34 16.67 23.24
CA GLU A 77 5.00 17.86 23.81
C GLU A 77 5.43 18.88 22.75
N ILE A 78 5.61 18.45 21.50
CA ILE A 78 6.18 19.26 20.42
C ILE A 78 5.16 19.47 19.29
N GLY A 79 4.43 18.41 18.94
CA GLY A 79 3.50 18.43 17.83
C GLY A 79 2.11 18.97 18.19
N SER A 80 1.45 19.58 17.20
CA SER A 80 0.05 19.99 17.29
C SER A 80 -0.93 18.82 17.10
N SER A 81 -2.19 19.03 17.50
CA SER A 81 -3.30 18.11 17.19
C SER A 81 -3.84 18.24 15.76
N ASP A 82 -3.20 19.06 14.92
CA ASP A 82 -3.66 19.30 13.57
C ASP A 82 -3.35 18.09 12.68
N LYS A 83 -4.27 17.80 11.76
CA LYS A 83 -4.10 16.72 10.80
C LYS A 83 -2.96 17.04 9.85
N ILE A 84 -2.16 16.02 9.52
CA ILE A 84 -1.13 16.14 8.50
C ILE A 84 -1.57 15.43 7.22
N ASP A 85 -1.39 16.10 6.09
CA ASP A 85 -1.63 15.52 4.77
C ASP A 85 -0.53 14.51 4.38
N TYR A 86 -0.93 13.48 3.64
CA TYR A 86 0.01 12.48 3.17
C TYR A 86 0.98 13.06 2.14
N GLN A 87 2.27 12.80 2.34
CA GLN A 87 3.31 13.03 1.35
C GLN A 87 4.27 11.83 1.35
N PRO A 88 4.62 11.25 0.18
CA PRO A 88 5.46 10.05 0.13
C PRO A 88 6.81 10.20 0.85
N ALA A 89 7.53 11.30 0.61
CA ALA A 89 8.82 11.54 1.26
C ALA A 89 8.70 11.72 2.78
N PHE A 90 7.60 12.29 3.25
CA PHE A 90 7.34 12.44 4.68
C PHE A 90 6.97 11.11 5.32
N PHE A 91 6.14 10.30 4.64
CA PHE A 91 5.79 8.97 5.10
C PHE A 91 7.02 8.07 5.24
N ASP A 92 7.95 8.12 4.29
CA ASP A 92 9.21 7.37 4.34
C ASP A 92 10.03 7.69 5.61
N GLU A 93 10.11 8.97 5.99
CA GLU A 93 10.79 9.40 7.21
C GLU A 93 10.08 8.88 8.47
N VAL A 94 8.75 9.05 8.56
CA VAL A 94 7.94 8.59 9.70
C VAL A 94 8.06 7.08 9.89
N LEU A 95 8.03 6.34 8.79
CA LEU A 95 8.02 4.89 8.77
C LEU A 95 9.35 4.28 9.21
N ALA A 96 10.47 4.99 9.03
CA ALA A 96 11.78 4.57 9.51
C ALA A 96 11.79 4.31 11.03
N ASP A 97 10.97 5.06 11.77
CA ASP A 97 10.79 4.93 13.22
C ASP A 97 9.50 4.19 13.64
N ARG A 98 8.79 3.58 12.70
CA ARG A 98 7.52 2.85 12.93
C ARG A 98 7.52 1.49 12.23
N ILE A 99 8.57 0.71 12.50
CA ILE A 99 8.81 -0.58 11.84
C ILE A 99 7.69 -1.59 12.10
N GLU A 100 6.92 -1.42 13.18
CA GLU A 100 5.77 -2.25 13.52
C GLU A 100 4.63 -2.16 12.48
N TRP A 101 4.57 -1.07 11.70
CA TRP A 101 3.60 -0.93 10.62
C TRP A 101 3.97 -1.73 9.38
N VAL A 102 5.27 -1.97 9.15
CA VAL A 102 5.78 -2.68 7.97
C VAL A 102 5.03 -4.01 7.71
N PRO A 103 4.94 -4.96 8.66
CA PRO A 103 4.23 -6.22 8.42
C PRO A 103 2.73 -6.04 8.14
N ILE A 104 2.09 -5.01 8.73
CA ILE A 104 0.67 -4.71 8.51
C ILE A 104 0.45 -4.25 7.07
N ILE A 105 1.30 -3.32 6.60
CA ILE A 105 1.26 -2.76 5.25
C ILE A 105 1.53 -3.85 4.21
N VAL A 106 2.60 -4.63 4.40
CA VAL A 106 2.97 -5.73 3.50
C VAL A 106 1.86 -6.78 3.45
N GLY A 107 1.33 -7.19 4.60
CA GLY A 107 0.25 -8.16 4.69
C GLY A 107 -1.03 -7.70 3.98
N GLY A 108 -1.40 -6.43 4.13
CA GLY A 108 -2.56 -5.87 3.44
C GLY A 108 -2.39 -5.82 1.92
N LEU A 109 -1.18 -5.51 1.42
CA LEU A 109 -0.90 -5.57 -0.02
C LEU A 109 -0.98 -6.99 -0.57
N ILE A 110 -0.39 -7.97 0.12
CA ILE A 110 -0.45 -9.38 -0.27
C ILE A 110 -1.90 -9.85 -0.34
N ALA A 111 -2.69 -9.58 0.71
CA ALA A 111 -4.09 -10.00 0.78
C ALA A 111 -4.91 -9.49 -0.41
N GLU A 112 -4.69 -8.24 -0.84
CA GLU A 112 -5.39 -7.70 -2.01
C GLU A 112 -4.90 -8.27 -3.34
N ILE A 113 -3.62 -8.59 -3.47
CA ILE A 113 -3.08 -9.30 -4.65
C ILE A 113 -3.73 -10.68 -4.75
N GLU A 114 -3.72 -11.45 -3.67
CA GLU A 114 -4.30 -12.81 -3.61
C GLU A 114 -5.81 -12.79 -3.89
N LYS A 115 -6.54 -11.86 -3.28
CA LYS A 115 -7.98 -11.68 -3.51
C LYS A 115 -8.30 -11.40 -4.98
N ALA A 116 -7.50 -10.58 -5.65
CA ALA A 116 -7.66 -10.31 -7.08
C ALA A 116 -7.36 -11.54 -7.94
N GLN A 117 -6.31 -12.31 -7.62
CA GLN A 117 -5.96 -13.55 -8.33
C GLN A 117 -7.05 -14.61 -8.16
N LYS A 118 -7.57 -14.79 -6.94
CA LYS A 118 -8.68 -15.73 -6.65
C LYS A 118 -9.93 -15.37 -7.44
N LYS A 119 -10.34 -14.09 -7.44
CA LYS A 119 -11.51 -13.62 -8.21
C LYS A 119 -11.37 -13.93 -9.70
N LYS A 120 -10.16 -13.85 -10.25
CA LYS A 120 -9.88 -14.22 -11.65
C LYS A 120 -9.97 -15.73 -11.86
N ALA A 121 -9.33 -16.53 -11.01
CA ALA A 121 -9.40 -17.99 -11.10
C ALA A 121 -10.85 -18.51 -11.06
N ASP A 122 -11.70 -17.92 -10.21
CA ASP A 122 -13.12 -18.28 -10.11
C ASP A 122 -13.93 -17.84 -11.34
N SER A 123 -13.53 -16.74 -12.00
CA SER A 123 -14.19 -16.27 -13.23
C SER A 123 -13.88 -17.13 -14.47
N VAL A 124 -12.75 -17.83 -14.48
CA VAL A 124 -12.35 -18.74 -15.58
C VAL A 124 -13.01 -20.12 -15.45
N LYS A 125 -13.47 -20.48 -14.24
CA LYS A 125 -14.16 -21.76 -13.96
C LYS A 125 -15.67 -21.72 -14.23
N LYS A 126 -16.24 -20.58 -14.62
CA LYS A 126 -17.66 -20.40 -14.97
C LYS A 126 -17.82 -20.33 -16.47
#